data_AF-A0A660SWS7-F1
#
_entry.id   AF-A0A660SWS7-F1
#
_cell.length_a   1.000
_cell.length_b   1.000
_cell.length_c   1.000
_cell.angle_alpha   90.00
_cell.angle_beta   90.00
_cell.angle_gamma   90.00
#
_symmetry.space_group_name_H-M   'P 1'
#
loop_
_entity.id
_entity.type
_entity.pdbx_description
1 polymer ?
#
loop_
_entity_poly.entity_id
_entity_poly.type
_entity_poly.pdbx_seq_one_letter_code
_entity_poly.pdbx_strand_id
1 'polypeptide(L)'
;MSRKPEILIHTALFSEAKPIIAHLALRQYETRPYKIFRGTAPGGGGIVLIVSGVGSDNCRSALEQLFTNHNSGKFKMALNIGTAGCNNPDIP
;
A
#
# COMPACT_ATOMS: atom_id res chain seq x y z
N MET A 1 -12.91 11.59 18.53
CA MET A 1 -11.96 12.01 17.47
C MET A 1 -12.40 11.39 16.15
N SER A 2 -12.79 12.20 15.15
CA SER A 2 -13.11 11.69 13.82
C SER A 2 -11.83 11.10 13.21
N ARG A 3 -11.80 9.79 12.95
CA ARG A 3 -10.64 9.16 12.28
C ARG A 3 -10.42 9.86 10.95
N LYS A 4 -9.24 10.45 10.77
CA LYS A 4 -8.83 11.11 9.54
C LYS A 4 -8.85 10.09 8.38
N PRO A 5 -9.07 10.56 7.15
CA PRO A 5 -9.14 9.65 6.01
C PRO A 5 -7.83 8.93 5.79
N GLU A 6 -7.91 7.69 5.35
CA GLU A 6 -6.75 6.86 5.10
C GLU A 6 -6.44 6.80 3.60
N ILE A 7 -5.17 6.87 3.25
CA ILE A 7 -4.66 6.58 1.92
C ILE A 7 -4.13 5.15 1.95
N LEU A 8 -4.60 4.33 1.01
CA LEU A 8 -4.04 3.01 0.77
C LEU A 8 -2.97 3.11 -0.30
N ILE A 9 -1.77 2.61 -0.01
CA ILE A 9 -0.70 2.39 -0.98
C ILE A 9 -0.54 0.87 -1.14
N HIS A 10 -0.65 0.39 -2.36
CA HIS A 10 -0.42 -1.01 -2.71
C HIS A 10 0.84 -1.11 -3.58
N THR A 11 1.67 -2.11 -3.30
CA THR A 11 2.85 -2.47 -4.11
C THR A 11 2.92 -3.99 -4.23
N ALA A 12 3.45 -4.50 -5.34
CA ALA A 12 3.65 -5.94 -5.50
C ALA A 12 4.93 -6.40 -4.80
N LEU A 13 6.01 -5.61 -4.91
CA LEU A 13 7.33 -5.97 -4.41
C LEU A 13 7.77 -5.08 -3.25
N PHE A 14 8.49 -5.67 -2.29
CA PHE A 14 9.04 -4.90 -1.17
C PHE A 14 10.07 -3.85 -1.62
N SER A 15 10.79 -4.10 -2.71
CA SER A 15 11.71 -3.12 -3.31
C SER A 15 11.00 -1.85 -3.78
N GLU A 16 9.76 -1.96 -4.27
CA GLU A 16 8.92 -0.82 -4.68
C GLU A 16 8.45 -0.02 -3.45
N ALA A 17 8.15 -0.72 -2.35
CA ALA A 17 7.68 -0.11 -1.12
C ALA A 17 8.78 0.60 -0.31
N LYS A 18 10.01 0.08 -0.31
CA LYS A 18 11.14 0.57 0.49
C LYS A 18 11.34 2.10 0.47
N PRO A 19 11.43 2.76 -0.69
CA PRO A 19 11.64 4.21 -0.72
C PRO A 19 10.45 4.98 -0.12
N ILE A 20 9.22 4.51 -0.34
CA ILE A 20 8.00 5.12 0.20
C ILE A 20 7.95 4.98 1.72
N ILE A 21 8.27 3.78 2.24
CA ILE A 21 8.36 3.48 3.66
C ILE A 21 9.35 4.42 4.35
N ALA A 22 10.55 4.58 3.76
CA ALA A 22 11.59 5.45 4.31
C ALA A 22 11.18 6.93 4.28
N HIS A 23 10.69 7.41 3.14
CA HIS A 23 10.30 8.81 2.95
C HIS A 23 9.17 9.24 3.89
N LEU A 24 8.18 8.37 4.11
CA LEU A 24 7.02 8.64 4.96
C LEU A 24 7.20 8.14 6.41
N ALA A 25 8.37 7.61 6.76
CA ALA A 25 8.67 7.01 8.05
C ALA A 25 7.60 5.98 8.50
N LEU A 26 7.10 5.17 7.57
CA LEU A 26 6.07 4.17 7.88
C LEU A 26 6.66 3.07 8.76
N ARG A 27 5.88 2.62 9.75
CA ARG A 27 6.26 1.54 10.65
C ARG A 27 5.54 0.26 10.26
N GLN A 28 6.25 -0.85 10.29
CA GLN A 28 5.64 -2.15 10.01
C GLN A 28 4.71 -2.52 11.16
N TYR A 29 3.46 -2.81 10.80
CA TYR A 29 2.41 -3.22 11.73
C TYR A 29 2.19 -4.73 11.68
N GLU A 30 2.24 -5.33 10.49
CA GLU A 30 2.04 -6.77 10.29
C GLU A 30 3.14 -7.34 9.40
N THR A 31 3.55 -8.58 9.68
CA THR A 31 4.63 -9.27 8.96
C THR A 31 4.14 -10.44 8.12
N ARG A 32 2.98 -11.02 8.48
CA ARG A 32 2.39 -12.19 7.81
C ARG A 32 0.86 -12.09 7.82
N PRO A 33 0.19 -12.65 6.81
CA PRO A 33 0.76 -13.23 5.60
C PRO A 33 1.31 -12.17 4.63
N TYR A 34 0.88 -10.91 4.75
CA TYR A 34 1.39 -9.77 3.99
C TYR A 34 2.11 -8.77 4.90
N LYS A 35 3.02 -8.00 4.31
CA LYS A 35 3.66 -6.90 5.05
C LYS A 35 2.76 -5.68 4.99
N ILE A 36 2.36 -5.20 6.15
CA ILE A 36 1.54 -3.99 6.29
C ILE A 36 2.33 -2.95 7.06
N PHE A 37 2.38 -1.73 6.53
CA PHE A 37 3.02 -0.58 7.13
C PHE A 37 2.00 0.53 7.36
N ARG A 38 2.18 1.30 8.43
CA ARG A 38 1.28 2.39 8.80
C ARG A 38 2.06 3.63 9.19
N GLY A 39 1.45 4.78 8.95
CA GLY A 39 2.00 6.06 9.34
C GLY A 39 1.01 7.18 9.05
N THR A 40 1.54 8.40 8.99
CA THR A 40 0.76 9.59 8.68
C THR A 40 1.33 10.30 7.47
N ALA A 41 0.46 10.74 6.56
CA ALA A 41 0.82 11.58 5.43
C ALA A 41 1.30 12.97 5.90
N PRO A 42 2.08 13.69 5.06
CA PRO A 42 2.20 15.14 5.16
C PRO A 42 0.79 15.77 5.19
N GLY A 43 0.49 16.60 6.20
CA GLY A 43 -0.88 17.11 6.45
C GLY A 43 -1.71 16.27 7.43
N GLY A 44 -1.17 15.14 7.90
CA GLY A 44 -1.65 14.40 9.05
C GLY A 44 -2.78 13.40 8.79
N GLY A 45 -3.09 13.05 7.53
CA GLY A 45 -3.99 11.92 7.19
C GLY A 45 -3.33 10.57 7.47
N GLY A 46 -4.11 9.49 7.62
CA GLY A 46 -3.55 8.15 7.82
C GLY A 46 -3.00 7.55 6.52
N ILE A 47 -1.94 6.76 6.60
CA ILE A 47 -1.42 5.96 5.47
C ILE A 47 -1.35 4.51 5.90
N VAL A 48 -1.84 3.63 5.02
CA VAL A 48 -1.62 2.19 5.08
C VAL A 48 -0.91 1.79 3.80
N LEU A 49 0.24 1.13 3.91
CA LEU A 49 0.93 0.53 2.77
C LEU A 49 0.91 -0.99 2.92
N ILE A 50 0.53 -1.70 1.86
CA ILE A 50 0.56 -3.17 1.81
C ILE A 50 1.46 -3.66 0.67
N VAL A 51 2.25 -4.69 0.97
CA VAL A 51 3.03 -5.44 -0.02
C VAL A 51 2.38 -6.81 -0.20
N SER A 52 1.80 -7.05 -1.36
CA SER A 52 0.97 -8.24 -1.63
C SER A 52 1.73 -9.41 -2.24
N GLY A 53 2.82 -9.17 -2.95
CA GLY A 53 3.45 -10.14 -3.84
C GLY A 53 2.99 -9.99 -5.30
N VAL A 54 3.61 -10.73 -6.21
CA VAL A 54 3.32 -10.66 -7.65
C VAL A 54 2.08 -11.48 -7.99
N GLY A 55 1.23 -10.95 -8.87
CA GLY A 55 0.07 -11.67 -9.42
C GLY A 55 -1.27 -11.18 -8.89
N SER A 56 -2.32 -11.40 -9.69
CA SER A 56 -3.70 -10.96 -9.39
C SER A 56 -4.25 -11.57 -8.11
N ASP A 57 -3.95 -12.85 -7.87
CA ASP A 57 -4.51 -13.59 -6.74
C ASP A 57 -3.92 -13.10 -5.43
N ASN A 58 -2.59 -12.87 -5.41
CA ASN A 58 -1.90 -12.26 -4.28
C ASN A 58 -2.43 -10.85 -3.97
N CYS A 59 -2.60 -10.02 -5.00
CA CYS A 59 -3.20 -8.69 -4.86
C CYS A 59 -4.60 -8.77 -4.25
N ARG A 60 -5.46 -9.64 -4.79
CA ARG A 60 -6.83 -9.83 -4.32
C ARG A 60 -6.87 -10.29 -2.87
N SER A 61 -6.17 -11.38 -2.53
CA SER A 61 -6.16 -11.94 -1.18
C SER A 61 -5.59 -10.96 -0.15
N ALA A 62 -4.54 -10.22 -0.51
CA ALA A 62 -3.96 -9.19 0.37
C ALA A 62 -4.93 -8.06 0.66
N LEU A 63 -5.63 -7.57 -0.36
CA LEU A 63 -6.63 -6.52 -0.20
C LEU A 63 -7.85 -7.04 0.56
N GLU A 64 -8.41 -8.21 0.22
CA GLU A 64 -9.53 -8.81 0.94
C GLU A 64 -9.23 -8.96 2.44
N GLN A 65 -8.04 -9.47 2.78
CA GLN A 65 -7.61 -9.54 4.17
C GLN A 65 -7.50 -8.16 4.81
N LEU A 66 -6.89 -7.19 4.13
CA LEU A 66 -6.76 -5.82 4.63
C LEU A 66 -8.14 -5.21 4.92
N PHE A 67 -9.07 -5.32 3.97
CA PHE A 67 -10.41 -4.75 4.09
C PHE A 67 -11.22 -5.42 5.21
N THR A 68 -11.06 -6.74 5.39
CA THR A 68 -11.73 -7.53 6.44
C THR A 68 -11.17 -7.26 7.83
N ASN A 69 -9.84 -7.35 8.00
CA ASN A 69 -9.20 -7.34 9.32
C ASN A 69 -8.98 -5.95 9.88
N HIS A 70 -8.95 -4.92 9.04
CA HIS A 70 -8.60 -3.56 9.47
C HIS A 70 -9.76 -2.58 9.46
N ASN A 71 -10.99 -3.08 9.37
CA ASN A 71 -12.21 -2.29 9.48
C ASN A 71 -12.10 -1.02 8.62
N SER A 72 -11.87 -1.28 7.33
CA SER A 72 -11.49 -0.39 6.22
C SER A 72 -12.49 0.72 5.86
N GLY A 73 -13.41 1.03 6.79
CA GLY A 73 -14.20 2.23 6.74
C GLY A 73 -13.31 3.46 6.76
N LYS A 74 -13.10 4.03 5.55
CA LYS A 74 -12.56 5.36 5.20
C LYS A 74 -11.18 5.40 4.51
N PHE A 75 -10.83 4.41 3.69
CA PHE A 75 -9.91 4.71 2.59
C PHE A 75 -10.58 5.70 1.64
N LYS A 76 -10.00 6.88 1.42
CA LYS A 76 -10.49 7.88 0.45
C LYS A 76 -9.82 7.77 -0.90
N MET A 77 -8.66 7.14 -0.93
CA MET A 77 -7.84 7.02 -2.12
C MET A 77 -7.01 5.74 -1.99
N ALA A 78 -6.86 5.06 -3.11
CA ALA A 78 -5.93 3.96 -3.27
C ALA A 78 -4.93 4.33 -4.37
N LEU A 79 -3.65 4.06 -4.11
CA LEU A 79 -2.54 4.23 -5.04
C LEU A 79 -1.90 2.87 -5.24
N ASN A 80 -1.98 2.33 -6.46
CA ASN A 80 -1.20 1.17 -6.85
C ASN A 80 0.09 1.66 -7.50
N ILE A 81 1.23 1.37 -6.87
CA ILE A 81 2.55 1.81 -7.34
C ILE A 81 3.38 0.57 -7.62
N GLY A 82 4.04 0.56 -8.76
CA GLY A 82 4.94 -0.51 -9.12
C GLY A 82 5.71 -0.21 -10.40
N THR A 83 6.65 -1.08 -10.68
CA THR A 83 7.38 -1.12 -11.94
C THR A 83 6.55 -1.83 -13.00
N ALA A 84 6.61 -1.34 -14.23
CA ALA A 84 5.91 -1.94 -15.37
C ALA A 84 6.85 -1.96 -16.58
N GLY A 85 6.79 -3.04 -17.35
CA GLY A 85 7.41 -3.08 -18.67
C GLY A 85 6.67 -2.13 -19.61
N CYS A 86 7.41 -1.47 -20.49
CA CYS A 86 6.83 -0.61 -21.50
C CYS A 86 6.63 -1.38 -22.81
N ASN A 87 5.47 -1.21 -23.44
CA ASN A 87 5.22 -1.64 -24.82
C ASN A 87 5.02 -0.43 -25.75
N ASN A 88 5.30 0.78 -25.27
CA ASN A 88 5.33 1.95 -26.12
C ASN A 88 6.73 2.05 -26.75
N PRO A 89 6.86 1.94 -28.08
CA PRO A 89 8.16 2.02 -28.75
C PRO A 89 8.84 3.38 -28.61
N ASP A 90 8.10 4.44 -28.26
CA ASP A 90 8.64 5.79 -28.08
C ASP A 90 9.25 6.02 -26.68
N ILE A 91 9.08 5.07 -25.76
CA ILE A 91 9.67 5.12 -24.43
C ILE A 91 10.87 4.16 -24.43
N PRO A 92 12.10 4.69 -24.37
CA PRO A 92 13.32 3.88 -24.44
C PRO A 92 13.47 2.91 -23.25
#